data_AF-A0AAW0CER1-F1
#
_entry.id   AF-A0AAW0CER1-F1
#
_cell.length_a   1.000
_cell.length_b   1.000
_cell.length_c   1.000
_cell.angle_alpha   90.00
_cell.angle_beta   90.00
_cell.angle_gamma   90.00
#
_symmetry.space_group_name_H-M   'P 1'
#
loop_
_entity.id
_entity.type
_entity.pdbx_description
1 polymer ?
#
loop_
_entity_poly.entity_id
_entity_poly.type
_entity_poly.pdbx_seq_one_letter_code
_entity_poly.pdbx_strand_id
1 'polypeptide(L)'
;MSTTTPPTPGDPLTDSTWSLQRGITMTILSSPGPSGLRSRVHCTPTSKKLYVPPHWHAAHDEEHVVIKGRLIVMQDGVKRIFTPEDGPCVTKRGVVHSLEAFEGEELIFEEMSYEMTEQKTYFFRNLAVPGIMSSPLRILQIFYYGDTYPKLPTGLRWLEVPLIVGFGGWLASLLGYKLPDDRLRLDPKRFPRDKKD
;
A
#
# COMPACT_ATOMS: atom_id res chain seq x y z
N MET A 1 29.99 11.79 12.22
CA MET A 1 28.71 11.07 12.13
C MET A 1 27.61 12.11 12.16
N SER A 2 26.96 12.38 11.02
CA SER A 2 25.86 13.35 10.97
C SER A 2 24.63 12.70 11.57
N THR A 3 24.24 13.12 12.76
CA THR A 3 22.97 12.77 13.38
C THR A 3 21.89 13.59 12.70
N THR A 4 21.42 13.13 11.54
CA THR A 4 20.18 13.64 10.96
C THR A 4 19.05 13.29 11.92
N THR A 5 18.58 14.29 12.65
CA THR A 5 17.31 14.24 13.39
C THR A 5 16.25 13.68 12.43
N PRO A 6 15.51 12.63 12.80
CA PRO A 6 14.44 12.13 11.96
C PRO A 6 13.50 13.31 11.67
N PRO A 7 13.06 13.48 10.41
CA PRO A 7 12.14 14.56 10.07
C PRO A 7 10.93 14.47 11.00
N THR A 8 10.47 15.61 11.51
CA THR A 8 9.19 15.70 12.23
C THR A 8 8.15 14.96 11.39
N PRO A 9 7.38 14.01 11.96
CA PRO A 9 6.38 13.30 11.18
C PRO A 9 5.42 14.33 10.59
N GLY A 10 5.43 14.48 9.27
CA GLY A 10 4.43 15.29 8.58
C GLY A 10 3.04 14.76 8.88
N ASP A 11 2.03 15.62 8.80
CA ASP A 11 0.64 15.19 8.89
C ASP A 11 0.31 14.37 7.62
N PRO A 12 0.06 13.06 7.73
CA PRO A 12 -0.23 12.25 6.56
C PRO A 12 -1.46 12.74 5.79
N LEU A 13 -2.39 13.46 6.42
CA LEU A 13 -3.61 13.93 5.76
C LEU A 13 -3.37 15.13 4.83
N THR A 14 -2.36 15.95 5.10
CA THR A 14 -2.08 17.18 4.34
C THR A 14 -0.75 17.15 3.61
N ASP A 15 0.25 16.49 4.18
CA ASP A 15 1.61 16.57 3.70
C ASP A 15 1.84 15.58 2.55
N SER A 16 2.87 15.86 1.74
CA SER A 16 3.32 14.94 0.69
C SER A 16 4.27 13.89 1.24
N THR A 17 4.84 14.09 2.42
CA THR A 17 5.77 13.16 3.07
C THR A 17 5.37 12.95 4.53
N TRP A 18 5.32 11.71 4.96
CA TRP A 18 5.01 11.34 6.35
C TRP A 18 5.80 10.10 6.77
N SER A 19 5.81 9.83 8.08
CA SER A 19 6.43 8.63 8.64
C SER A 19 5.42 7.47 8.64
N LEU A 20 5.83 6.30 8.15
CA LEU A 20 5.07 5.06 8.28
C LEU A 20 5.41 4.35 9.61
N GLN A 21 6.69 4.36 9.96
CA GLN A 21 7.22 3.89 11.23
C GLN A 21 8.59 4.53 11.48
N ARG A 22 9.20 4.26 12.65
CA ARG A 22 10.53 4.79 12.98
C ARG A 22 11.56 4.42 11.89
N GLY A 23 12.11 5.45 11.24
CA GLY A 23 13.10 5.31 10.17
C GLY A 23 12.53 4.95 8.80
N ILE A 24 11.21 4.88 8.65
CA ILE A 24 10.55 4.68 7.36
C ILE A 24 9.64 5.86 7.05
N THR A 25 9.86 6.47 5.89
CA THR A 25 8.99 7.51 5.35
C THR A 25 8.39 7.08 4.02
N MET A 26 7.23 7.66 3.73
CA MET A 26 6.61 7.61 2.42
C MET A 26 6.43 9.04 1.92
N THR A 27 6.73 9.24 0.64
CA THR A 27 6.54 10.50 -0.08
C THR A 27 5.67 10.25 -1.30
N ILE A 28 4.60 11.00 -1.47
CA ILE A 28 3.85 11.05 -2.71
C ILE A 28 4.62 11.92 -3.70
N LEU A 29 5.07 11.29 -4.78
CA LEU A 29 5.67 11.97 -5.91
C LEU A 29 4.52 12.34 -6.84
N SER A 30 4.21 13.63 -6.94
CA SER A 30 3.25 14.12 -7.92
C SER A 30 3.71 13.67 -9.31
N SER A 31 2.91 12.83 -9.97
CA SER A 31 3.13 12.49 -11.37
C SER A 31 2.21 13.38 -12.21
N PRO A 32 2.74 14.32 -12.99
CA PRO A 32 1.93 15.04 -13.95
C PRO A 32 1.57 14.09 -15.10
N GLY A 33 0.31 13.65 -15.18
CA GLY A 33 -0.24 13.00 -16.37
C GLY A 33 -0.99 11.70 -16.14
N PRO A 34 -1.36 10.99 -17.22
CA PRO A 34 -2.21 9.79 -17.20
C PRO A 34 -1.52 8.53 -16.61
N SER A 35 -0.27 8.66 -16.18
CA SER A 35 0.63 7.54 -15.84
C SER A 35 0.41 6.92 -14.45
N GLY A 36 -0.56 7.41 -13.68
CA GLY A 36 -0.84 6.96 -12.31
C GLY A 36 -0.02 7.68 -11.25
N LEU A 37 -0.41 7.49 -9.98
CA LEU A 37 0.28 8.04 -8.82
C LEU A 37 1.57 7.27 -8.54
N ARG A 38 2.64 7.98 -8.22
CA ARG A 38 3.90 7.39 -7.75
C ARG A 38 4.13 7.75 -6.28
N SER A 39 4.48 6.76 -5.48
CA SER A 39 4.93 6.96 -4.10
C SER A 39 6.36 6.46 -3.98
N ARG A 40 7.13 7.07 -3.07
CA ARG A 40 8.49 6.68 -2.74
C ARG A 40 8.55 6.30 -1.28
N VAL A 41 9.10 5.13 -0.99
CA VAL A 41 9.36 4.67 0.36
C VAL A 41 10.86 4.72 0.62
N HIS A 42 11.25 5.33 1.73
CA HIS A 42 12.63 5.41 2.19
C HIS A 42 12.76 4.76 3.56
N CYS A 43 13.54 3.70 3.64
CA CYS A 43 13.93 3.03 4.87
C CYS A 43 15.38 3.41 5.19
N THR A 44 15.61 4.03 6.34
CA THR A 44 16.97 4.33 6.81
C THR A 44 17.66 3.05 7.33
N PRO A 45 19.01 3.02 7.40
CA PRO A 45 19.74 1.89 8.00
C PRO A 45 19.36 1.60 9.46
N THR A 46 18.81 2.59 10.17
CA THR A 46 18.36 2.48 11.56
C THR A 46 16.88 2.18 11.70
N SER A 47 16.17 2.00 10.58
CA SER A 47 14.75 1.68 10.57
C SER A 47 14.51 0.26 11.06
N LYS A 48 13.35 0.03 11.67
CA LYS A 48 12.85 -1.33 11.78
C LYS A 48 12.55 -1.85 10.37
N LYS A 49 12.77 -3.14 10.16
CA LYS A 49 12.47 -3.82 8.90
C LYS A 49 11.09 -3.43 8.34
N LEU A 50 11.07 -2.90 7.12
CA LEU A 50 9.83 -2.78 6.35
C LEU A 50 9.32 -4.17 6.03
N TYR A 51 8.06 -4.44 6.35
CA TYR A 51 7.37 -5.64 5.92
C TYR A 51 5.94 -5.31 5.56
N VAL A 52 5.62 -5.44 4.27
CA VAL A 52 4.25 -5.36 3.75
C VAL A 52 3.73 -6.79 3.59
N PRO A 53 2.72 -7.22 4.38
CA PRO A 53 2.24 -8.59 4.36
C PRO A 53 1.70 -9.05 3.00
N PRO A 54 1.58 -10.36 2.76
CA PRO A 54 0.95 -10.91 1.56
C PRO A 54 -0.46 -10.37 1.31
N HIS A 55 -0.66 -9.76 0.15
CA HIS A 55 -1.94 -9.21 -0.30
C HIS A 55 -2.04 -9.21 -1.83
N TRP A 56 -3.20 -8.84 -2.37
CA TRP A 56 -3.44 -8.68 -3.80
C TRP A 56 -4.45 -7.56 -4.07
N HIS A 57 -4.50 -7.12 -5.33
CA HIS A 57 -5.38 -6.07 -5.82
C HIS A 57 -6.24 -6.61 -6.97
N ALA A 58 -7.52 -6.23 -7.02
CA ALA A 58 -8.43 -6.72 -8.06
C ALA A 58 -8.42 -5.82 -9.31
N ALA A 59 -8.29 -4.51 -9.12
CA ALA A 59 -8.53 -3.52 -10.15
C ALA A 59 -7.27 -3.03 -10.85
N HIS A 60 -6.08 -3.18 -10.25
CA HIS A 60 -4.86 -2.55 -10.74
C HIS A 60 -3.63 -3.47 -10.68
N ASP A 61 -2.69 -3.18 -11.59
CA ASP A 61 -1.32 -3.67 -11.54
C ASP A 61 -0.49 -2.70 -10.67
N GLU A 62 0.55 -3.23 -10.05
CA GLU A 62 1.53 -2.43 -9.29
C GLU A 62 2.94 -2.63 -9.83
N GLU A 63 3.69 -1.55 -9.91
CA GLU A 63 5.10 -1.56 -10.28
C GLU A 63 5.94 -1.08 -9.11
N HIS A 64 7.01 -1.82 -8.82
CA HIS A 64 8.01 -1.48 -7.83
C HIS A 64 9.34 -1.25 -8.53
N VAL A 65 9.94 -0.08 -8.33
CA VAL A 65 11.26 0.26 -8.86
C VAL A 65 12.20 0.53 -7.69
N VAL A 66 13.27 -0.26 -7.57
CA VAL A 66 14.30 -0.02 -6.57
C VAL A 66 15.23 1.09 -7.06
N ILE A 67 15.39 2.14 -6.25
CA ILE A 67 16.28 3.27 -6.54
C ILE A 67 17.62 3.10 -5.81
N LYS A 68 17.59 2.53 -4.60
CA LYS A 68 18.78 2.25 -3.79
C LYS A 68 18.55 1.04 -2.88
N GLY A 69 19.60 0.25 -2.68
CA GLY A 69 19.57 -0.89 -1.77
C GLY A 69 18.94 -2.11 -2.43
N ARG A 70 18.27 -2.94 -1.63
CA ARG A 70 17.69 -4.20 -2.08
C ARG A 70 16.30 -4.40 -1.48
N LEU A 71 15.37 -4.87 -2.30
CA LEU A 71 13.99 -5.17 -1.89
C LEU A 71 13.69 -6.64 -2.18
N ILE A 72 13.17 -7.36 -1.18
CA ILE A 72 12.61 -8.69 -1.41
C ILE A 72 11.15 -8.50 -1.84
N VAL A 73 10.83 -8.98 -3.03
CA VAL A 73 9.46 -9.05 -3.54
C VAL A 73 9.08 -10.52 -3.66
N MET A 74 7.99 -10.91 -3.01
CA MET A 74 7.35 -12.20 -3.24
C MET A 74 6.22 -12.01 -4.25
N GLN A 75 6.11 -12.88 -5.24
CA GLN A 75 4.94 -12.97 -6.14
C GLN A 75 4.54 -14.44 -6.28
N ASP A 76 3.29 -14.77 -5.94
CA ASP A 76 2.74 -16.14 -5.92
C ASP A 76 3.66 -17.19 -5.26
N GLY A 77 4.26 -16.80 -4.13
CA GLY A 77 5.12 -17.66 -3.33
C GLY A 77 6.59 -17.69 -3.77
N VAL A 78 6.95 -17.09 -4.90
CA VAL A 78 8.33 -16.97 -5.36
C VAL A 78 8.94 -15.67 -4.84
N LYS A 79 9.97 -15.76 -3.99
CA LYS A 79 10.74 -14.60 -3.53
C LYS A 79 11.89 -14.29 -4.48
N ARG A 80 12.04 -13.02 -4.83
CA ARG A 80 13.17 -12.47 -5.59
C ARG A 80 13.71 -11.24 -4.90
N ILE A 81 15.01 -11.01 -5.01
CA ILE A 81 15.67 -9.78 -4.56
C ILE A 81 15.79 -8.88 -5.78
N PHE A 82 15.35 -7.64 -5.65
CA PHE A 82 15.47 -6.60 -6.66
C PHE A 82 16.47 -5.53 -6.20
N THR A 83 17.34 -5.13 -7.11
CA THR A 83 18.26 -3.99 -6.99
C THR A 83 17.96 -2.95 -8.08
N PRO A 84 18.62 -1.77 -8.07
CA PRO A 84 18.41 -0.78 -9.13
C PRO A 84 18.68 -1.29 -10.55
N GLU A 85 19.58 -2.26 -10.69
CA GLU A 85 19.99 -2.84 -11.98
C GLU A 85 18.94 -3.80 -12.58
N ASP A 86 18.03 -4.34 -11.77
CA ASP A 86 17.02 -5.30 -12.22
C ASP A 86 15.82 -4.62 -12.93
N GLY A 87 15.70 -3.30 -12.81
CA GLY A 87 14.59 -2.53 -13.38
C GLY A 87 13.24 -2.73 -12.65
N PRO A 88 12.11 -2.43 -13.32
CA PRO A 88 10.79 -2.47 -12.69
C PRO A 88 10.30 -3.90 -12.41
N CYS A 89 9.89 -4.17 -11.17
CA CYS A 89 9.13 -5.36 -10.80
C CYS A 89 7.64 -5.07 -10.92
N VAL A 90 6.99 -5.65 -11.94
CA VAL A 90 5.54 -5.51 -12.12
C VAL A 90 4.80 -6.69 -11.48
N THR A 91 3.88 -6.39 -10.58
CA THR A 91 2.89 -7.29 -10.03
C THR A 91 1.57 -7.10 -10.77
N LYS A 92 1.09 -8.15 -11.43
CA LYS A 92 -0.19 -8.13 -12.12
C LYS A 92 -1.36 -8.19 -11.13
N ARG A 93 -2.48 -7.55 -11.49
CA ARG A 93 -3.74 -7.67 -10.74
C ARG A 93 -4.06 -9.14 -10.44
N GLY A 94 -4.53 -9.41 -9.23
CA GLY A 94 -4.82 -10.76 -8.75
C GLY A 94 -3.59 -11.60 -8.37
N VAL A 95 -2.35 -11.13 -8.56
CA VAL A 95 -1.16 -11.83 -8.07
C VAL A 95 -0.95 -11.50 -6.59
N VAL A 96 -0.79 -12.53 -5.77
CA VAL A 96 -0.45 -12.33 -4.36
C VAL A 96 0.99 -11.90 -4.29
N HIS A 97 1.26 -10.81 -3.56
CA HIS A 97 2.61 -10.32 -3.38
C HIS A 97 2.85 -9.74 -1.98
N SER A 98 4.12 -9.61 -1.60
CA SER A 98 4.57 -9.00 -0.35
C SER A 98 5.91 -8.32 -0.56
N LEU A 99 6.20 -7.30 0.26
CA LEU A 99 7.45 -6.53 0.19
C LEU A 99 8.20 -6.63 1.51
N GLU A 100 9.52 -6.77 1.44
CA GLU A 100 10.35 -6.94 2.62
C GLU A 100 11.72 -6.28 2.42
N ALA A 101 12.10 -5.38 3.33
CA ALA A 101 13.43 -4.77 3.34
C ALA A 101 14.45 -5.63 4.09
N PHE A 102 15.73 -5.44 3.79
CA PHE A 102 16.82 -5.98 4.61
C PHE A 102 17.04 -5.10 5.83
N GLU A 103 17.10 -5.71 7.01
CA GLU A 103 17.38 -4.99 8.26
C GLU A 103 18.82 -4.45 8.24
N GLY A 104 19.00 -3.19 8.67
CA GLY A 104 20.30 -2.54 8.66
C GLY A 104 20.74 -1.94 7.32
N GLU A 105 19.98 -2.16 6.24
CA GLU A 105 20.28 -1.62 4.91
C GLU A 105 19.40 -0.40 4.60
N GLU A 106 19.99 0.62 3.97
CA GLU A 106 19.19 1.71 3.39
C GLU A 106 18.47 1.19 2.14
N LEU A 107 17.16 1.42 2.07
CA LEU A 107 16.33 1.08 0.92
C LEU A 107 15.55 2.30 0.47
N ILE A 108 15.60 2.59 -0.83
CA ILE A 108 14.69 3.53 -1.49
C ILE A 108 14.05 2.79 -2.64
N PHE A 109 12.73 2.69 -2.64
CA PHE A 109 11.98 2.18 -3.79
C PHE A 109 10.76 3.04 -4.05
N GLU A 110 10.25 2.95 -5.27
CA GLU A 110 9.04 3.62 -5.71
C GLU A 110 7.97 2.60 -6.04
N GLU A 111 6.74 2.88 -5.63
CA GLU A 111 5.56 2.13 -5.99
C GLU A 111 4.71 3.00 -6.93
N MET A 112 4.29 2.40 -8.04
CA MET A 112 3.35 3.01 -8.97
C MET A 112 2.18 2.06 -9.20
N SER A 113 0.97 2.55 -8.98
CA SER A 113 -0.25 1.81 -9.29
C SER A 113 -0.79 2.30 -10.63
N TYR A 114 -0.72 1.45 -11.64
CA TYR A 114 -1.30 1.75 -12.94
C TYR A 114 -2.80 1.94 -12.76
N GLU A 115 -3.36 2.99 -13.36
CA GLU A 115 -4.80 3.29 -13.34
C GLU A 115 -5.39 3.82 -12.01
N MET A 116 -4.65 3.81 -10.89
CA MET A 116 -5.09 4.47 -9.67
C MET A 116 -4.65 5.94 -9.66
N THR A 117 -5.65 6.81 -9.59
CA THR A 117 -5.54 8.26 -9.48
C THR A 117 -5.19 8.67 -8.04
N GLU A 118 -5.65 9.85 -7.60
CA GLU A 118 -5.55 10.34 -6.22
C GLU A 118 -6.06 9.36 -5.15
N GLN A 119 -6.88 8.36 -5.51
CA GLN A 119 -7.39 7.36 -4.57
C GLN A 119 -6.28 6.57 -3.86
N LYS A 120 -5.16 6.29 -4.53
CA LYS A 120 -4.02 5.61 -3.89
C LYS A 120 -3.36 6.52 -2.85
N THR A 121 -3.35 7.83 -3.07
CA THR A 121 -2.91 8.81 -2.06
C THR A 121 -3.82 8.70 -0.83
N TYR A 122 -5.14 8.83 -1.00
CA TYR A 122 -6.07 8.78 0.13
C TYR A 122 -6.00 7.44 0.89
N PHE A 123 -5.72 6.34 0.20
CA PHE A 123 -5.46 5.04 0.84
C PHE A 123 -4.25 5.09 1.79
N PHE A 124 -3.09 5.53 1.31
CA PHE A 124 -1.90 5.60 2.14
C PHE A 124 -2.01 6.62 3.27
N ARG A 125 -2.68 7.76 3.02
CA ARG A 125 -2.95 8.77 4.06
C ARG A 125 -3.73 8.17 5.22
N ASN A 126 -4.79 7.41 4.92
CA ASN A 126 -5.58 6.72 5.95
C ASN A 126 -4.74 5.66 6.70
N LEU A 127 -3.91 4.88 6.00
CA LEU A 127 -3.02 3.87 6.63
C LEU A 127 -1.93 4.47 7.51
N ALA A 128 -1.53 5.72 7.26
CA ALA A 128 -0.49 6.41 8.01
C ALA A 128 -1.01 7.16 9.25
N VAL A 129 -2.33 7.24 9.45
CA VAL A 129 -2.90 7.90 10.62
C VAL A 129 -2.47 7.17 11.91
N PRO A 130 -1.89 7.88 12.90
CA PRO A 130 -1.49 7.26 14.17
C PRO A 130 -2.63 6.46 14.83
N GLY A 131 -2.32 5.23 15.22
CA GLY A 131 -3.28 4.33 15.88
C GLY A 131 -4.24 3.59 14.95
N ILE A 132 -4.20 3.82 13.63
CA ILE A 132 -5.07 3.10 12.68
C ILE A 132 -4.84 1.58 12.71
N MET A 133 -3.57 1.17 12.85
CA MET A 133 -3.16 -0.24 12.92
C MET A 133 -3.73 -0.97 14.15
N SER A 134 -4.18 -0.24 15.17
CA SER A 134 -4.84 -0.80 16.36
C SER A 134 -6.35 -0.96 16.18
N SER A 135 -6.91 -0.62 15.02
CA SER A 135 -8.34 -0.67 14.74
C SER A 135 -8.66 -1.58 13.55
N PRO A 136 -8.85 -2.89 13.79
CA PRO A 136 -9.05 -3.88 12.72
C PRO A 136 -10.19 -3.51 11.75
N LEU A 137 -11.33 -3.03 12.26
CA LEU A 137 -12.46 -2.65 11.42
C LEU A 137 -12.14 -1.43 10.52
N ARG A 138 -11.36 -0.46 11.00
CA ARG A 138 -10.92 0.66 10.16
C ARG A 138 -9.95 0.22 9.08
N ILE A 139 -9.01 -0.68 9.40
CA ILE A 139 -8.10 -1.26 8.42
C ILE A 139 -8.88 -1.98 7.32
N LEU A 140 -9.84 -2.82 7.70
CA LEU A 140 -10.69 -3.52 6.75
C LEU A 140 -11.52 -2.54 5.90
N GLN A 141 -11.98 -1.43 6.48
CA GLN A 141 -12.67 -0.36 5.74
C GLN A 141 -11.74 0.33 4.75
N ILE A 142 -10.51 0.65 5.14
CA ILE A 142 -9.49 1.22 4.24
C ILE A 142 -9.18 0.24 3.10
N PHE A 143 -8.99 -1.05 3.40
CA PHE A 143 -8.77 -2.10 2.41
C PHE A 143 -9.97 -2.28 1.48
N TYR A 144 -11.18 -2.11 2.00
CA TYR A 144 -12.39 -2.11 1.20
C TYR A 144 -12.39 -0.96 0.18
N TYR A 145 -12.05 0.26 0.56
CA TYR A 145 -12.06 1.34 -0.43
C TYR A 145 -10.81 1.37 -1.32
N GLY A 146 -9.64 1.02 -0.80
CA GLY A 146 -8.35 1.04 -1.50
C GLY A 146 -7.95 -0.25 -2.19
N ASP A 147 -8.92 -1.07 -2.61
CA ASP A 147 -8.71 -2.28 -3.41
C ASP A 147 -7.62 -3.23 -2.87
N THR A 148 -7.57 -3.47 -1.56
CA THR A 148 -6.56 -4.34 -0.95
C THR A 148 -7.21 -5.58 -0.35
N TYR A 149 -6.66 -6.75 -0.66
CA TYR A 149 -7.14 -8.02 -0.12
C TYR A 149 -5.99 -8.78 0.56
N PRO A 150 -5.99 -8.91 1.89
CA PRO A 150 -4.97 -9.68 2.59
C PRO A 150 -5.12 -11.16 2.24
N LYS A 151 -4.01 -11.82 1.96
CA LYS A 151 -4.01 -13.27 1.75
C LYS A 151 -4.27 -13.98 3.08
N LEU A 152 -5.30 -14.81 3.13
CA LEU A 152 -5.60 -15.63 4.30
C LEU A 152 -4.68 -16.86 4.36
N PRO A 153 -4.34 -17.37 5.56
CA PRO A 153 -3.49 -18.56 5.70
C PRO A 153 -4.03 -19.81 5.00
N THR A 154 -5.35 -19.90 4.85
CA THR A 154 -6.04 -21.03 4.20
C THR A 154 -5.87 -21.04 2.68
N GLY A 155 -5.42 -19.93 2.07
CA GLY A 155 -5.30 -19.78 0.62
C GLY A 155 -6.63 -19.72 -0.15
N LEU A 156 -7.76 -19.69 0.56
CA LEU A 156 -9.10 -19.66 -0.03
C LEU A 156 -9.47 -18.23 -0.46
N ARG A 157 -9.02 -17.81 -1.65
CA ARG A 157 -9.29 -16.46 -2.20
C ARG A 157 -10.78 -16.07 -2.20
N TRP A 158 -11.68 -17.03 -2.37
CA TRP A 158 -13.12 -16.78 -2.36
C TRP A 158 -13.65 -16.30 -0.99
N LEU A 159 -12.91 -16.52 0.11
CA LEU A 159 -13.24 -15.99 1.44
C LEU A 159 -12.65 -14.59 1.68
N GLU A 160 -11.57 -14.22 0.99
CA GLU A 160 -10.89 -12.94 1.15
C GLU A 160 -11.76 -11.78 0.69
N VAL A 161 -12.47 -11.95 -0.44
CA VAL A 161 -13.36 -10.91 -0.98
C VAL A 161 -14.57 -10.66 -0.05
N PRO A 162 -15.36 -11.66 0.36
CA PRO A 162 -16.46 -11.47 1.31
C PRO A 162 -16.00 -10.92 2.66
N LEU A 163 -14.81 -11.28 3.13
CA LEU A 163 -14.24 -10.72 4.36
C LEU A 163 -14.11 -9.19 4.24
N ILE A 164 -13.46 -8.71 3.17
CA ILE A 164 -13.25 -7.27 2.98
C ILE A 164 -14.57 -6.54 2.68
N VAL A 165 -15.44 -7.09 1.84
CA VAL A 165 -16.73 -6.48 1.51
C VAL A 165 -17.67 -6.45 2.71
N GLY A 166 -17.82 -7.57 3.42
CA GLY A 166 -18.73 -7.71 4.54
C GLY A 166 -18.28 -6.93 5.78
N PHE A 167 -17.02 -7.07 6.18
CA PHE A 167 -16.54 -6.42 7.40
C PHE A 167 -16.10 -4.97 7.17
N GLY A 168 -15.36 -4.72 6.08
CA GLY A 168 -14.84 -3.40 5.76
C GLY A 168 -15.91 -2.47 5.17
N GLY A 169 -16.72 -2.95 4.24
CA GLY A 169 -17.76 -2.16 3.59
C GLY A 169 -19.01 -2.00 4.45
N TRP A 170 -19.58 -3.13 4.89
CA TRP A 170 -20.90 -3.14 5.55
C TRP A 170 -20.81 -2.98 7.07
N LEU A 171 -20.12 -3.88 7.78
CA LEU A 171 -20.11 -3.90 9.24
C LEU A 171 -19.47 -2.64 9.86
N ALA A 172 -18.31 -2.22 9.37
CA ALA A 172 -17.64 -1.01 9.87
C ALA A 172 -18.55 0.23 9.74
N SER A 173 -19.18 0.40 8.58
CA SER A 173 -20.11 1.51 8.32
C SER A 173 -21.34 1.45 9.23
N LEU A 174 -21.93 0.26 9.42
CA LEU A 174 -23.06 0.07 10.33
C LEU A 174 -22.74 0.42 11.79
N LEU A 175 -21.51 0.13 12.22
CA LEU A 175 -21.03 0.47 13.57
C LEU A 175 -20.54 1.92 13.69
N GLY A 176 -20.76 2.75 12.66
CA GLY A 176 -20.45 4.18 12.68
C GLY A 176 -18.98 4.53 12.47
N TYR A 177 -18.16 3.58 11.99
CA TYR A 177 -16.77 3.86 11.65
C TYR A 177 -16.68 4.78 10.43
N LYS A 178 -15.82 5.79 10.53
CA LYS A 178 -15.50 6.73 9.46
C LYS A 178 -14.01 6.68 9.17
N LEU A 179 -13.67 6.86 7.91
CA LEU A 179 -12.30 7.06 7.46
C LEU A 179 -11.79 8.43 7.93
N PRO A 180 -10.54 8.53 8.41
CA PRO A 180 -9.88 9.81 8.64
C PRO A 180 -9.82 10.72 7.41
N ASP A 181 -9.43 10.18 6.24
CA ASP A 181 -9.54 10.86 4.96
C ASP A 181 -10.76 10.32 4.22
N ASP A 182 -11.85 11.06 4.35
CA ASP A 182 -13.15 10.71 3.78
C ASP A 182 -13.21 10.97 2.28
N ARG A 183 -12.12 11.28 1.57
CA ARG A 183 -12.08 11.36 0.09
C ARG A 183 -11.76 10.03 -0.56
N LEU A 184 -11.33 9.04 0.21
CA LEU A 184 -11.15 7.67 -0.26
C LEU A 184 -12.51 7.08 -0.65
N ARG A 185 -12.60 6.56 -1.88
CA ARG A 185 -13.82 6.06 -2.53
C ARG A 185 -13.53 4.71 -3.17
N LEU A 186 -14.59 3.94 -3.35
CA LEU A 186 -14.50 2.63 -3.99
C LEU A 186 -14.16 2.82 -5.46
N ASP A 187 -13.15 2.11 -5.95
CA ASP A 187 -12.84 2.08 -7.38
C ASP A 187 -13.97 1.39 -8.16
N PRO A 188 -14.63 2.05 -9.12
CA PRO A 188 -15.69 1.45 -9.93
C PRO A 188 -15.22 0.25 -10.76
N LYS A 189 -13.92 0.13 -11.06
CA LYS A 189 -13.33 -1.00 -11.79
C LYS A 189 -13.18 -2.26 -10.95
N ARG A 190 -13.27 -2.15 -9.62
CA ARG A 190 -13.09 -3.27 -8.68
C ARG A 190 -14.18 -4.34 -8.83
N PHE A 191 -15.41 -3.89 -9.08
CA PHE A 191 -16.54 -4.74 -9.40
C PHE A 191 -17.08 -4.28 -10.74
N PRO A 192 -16.47 -4.71 -11.86
CA PRO A 192 -16.97 -4.34 -13.17
C PRO A 192 -18.43 -4.77 -13.21
N ARG A 193 -19.33 -3.79 -13.34
CA ARG A 193 -20.73 -4.11 -13.61
C ARG A 193 -20.72 -4.78 -14.96
N ASP A 194 -21.27 -6.00 -15.04
CA ASP A 194 -21.58 -6.60 -16.33
C ASP A 194 -22.34 -5.53 -17.12
N LYS A 195 -21.79 -5.12 -18.26
CA LYS A 195 -22.55 -4.33 -19.22
C LYS A 195 -23.68 -5.26 -19.65
N LYS A 196 -24.85 -5.08 -19.06
CA LYS A 196 -26.09 -5.50 -19.70
C LYS A 196 -26.23 -4.60 -20.91
N ASP A 197 -25.78 -5.09 -22.05
CA ASP A 197 -26.30 -4.68 -23.34
C ASP A 197 -27.81 -5.00 -23.41
#